data_AF-A0A7G1I9A7-F1
#
_entry.id   AF-A0A7G1I9A7-F1
#
_cell.length_a   1.000
_cell.length_b   1.000
_cell.length_c   1.000
_cell.angle_alpha   90.00
_cell.angle_beta   90.00
_cell.angle_gamma   90.00
#
_symmetry.space_group_name_H-M   'P 1'
#
loop_
_entity.id
_entity.type
_entity.pdbx_description
1 polymer ?
#
loop_
_entity_poly.entity_id
_entity_poly.type
_entity_poly.pdbx_seq_one_letter_code
_entity_poly.pdbx_strand_id
1 'polypeptide(L)' 'MARIEEETRQFVSRCVAKMGKEFLANVGTVNVAKDLDAIRAALGDDKLTYLGYSYGTRIGSAYAEAYPSGCAR' A
#
# COMPACT_ATOMS: atom_id res chain seq x y z
N MET A 1 -10.79 -7.92 28.57
CA MET A 1 -10.87 -6.62 27.88
C MET A 1 -9.64 -5.76 28.18
N ALA A 2 -9.42 -5.30 29.43
CA ALA A 2 -8.28 -4.44 29.78
C ALA A 2 -6.88 -4.95 29.36
N ARG A 3 -6.61 -6.25 29.50
CA ARG A 3 -5.33 -6.85 29.09
C ARG A 3 -5.05 -6.73 27.59
N ILE A 4 -6.05 -6.97 26.75
CA ILE A 4 -5.91 -6.91 25.28
C ILE A 4 -5.63 -5.46 24.85
N GLU A 5 -6.31 -4.50 25.48
CA GLU A 5 -6.06 -3.08 25.19
C GLU A 5 -4.65 -2.64 25.58
N GLU A 6 -4.13 -3.11 26.71
CA GLU A 6 -2.77 -2.80 27.16
C GLU A 6 -1.73 -3.40 26.21
N GLU A 7 -1.87 -4.67 25.85
CA GLU A 7 -1.01 -5.34 24.87
C GLU A 7 -1.03 -4.59 23.51
N THR A 8 -2.19 -4.09 23.09
CA THR A 8 -2.35 -3.31 21.86
C THR A 8 -1.67 -1.94 21.95
N ARG A 9 -1.80 -1.21 23.08
CA ARG A 9 -1.13 0.09 23.28
C ARG A 9 0.40 -0.06 23.25
N GLN A 10 0.92 -1.11 23.89
CA GLN A 10 2.34 -1.41 23.85
C GLN A 10 2.81 -1.79 22.45
N PHE A 11 2.00 -2.56 21.71
CA PHE A 11 2.29 -2.90 20.32
C PHE A 11 2.38 -1.65 19.43
N VAL A 12 1.38 -0.77 19.48
CA VAL A 12 1.38 0.51 18.73
C VAL A 12 2.59 1.37 19.09
N SER A 13 2.92 1.46 20.38
CA SER A 13 4.09 2.22 20.84
C SER A 13 5.40 1.66 20.27
N ARG A 14 5.54 0.33 20.19
CA ARG A 14 6.69 -0.32 19.55
C ARG A 14 6.76 -0.05 18.04
N CYS A 15 5.63 -0.02 17.34
CA CYS A 15 5.60 0.35 15.92
C CYS A 15 6.13 1.77 15.71
N VAL A 16 5.64 2.75 16.49
CA VAL A 16 6.08 4.14 16.40
C VAL A 16 7.56 4.29 16.76
N ALA A 17 8.02 3.64 17.82
CA ALA A 17 9.41 3.73 18.26
C ALA A 17 10.41 3.14 17.26
N LYS A 18 10.02 2.06 16.56
CA LYS A 18 10.90 1.38 15.59
C LYS A 18 10.89 2.00 14.20
N MET A 19 9.74 2.51 13.75
CA MET A 19 9.57 2.94 12.36
C MET A 19 9.48 4.46 12.20
N GLY A 20 9.07 5.19 13.24
CA GLY A 20 8.70 6.60 13.16
C GLY A 20 7.30 6.82 12.59
N LYS A 21 6.64 7.91 13.00
CA LYS A 21 5.26 8.21 12.58
C LYS A 21 5.13 8.56 11.11
N GLU A 22 6.14 9.22 10.55
CA GLU A 22 6.14 9.68 9.16
C GLU A 22 6.14 8.50 8.18
N PHE A 23 6.99 7.50 8.41
CA PHE A 23 6.97 6.28 7.61
C PHE A 23 5.62 5.57 7.72
N LEU A 24 5.11 5.38 8.93
CA LEU A 24 3.82 4.71 9.17
C LEU A 24 2.63 5.43 8.52
N ALA A 25 2.69 6.76 8.35
CA ALA A 25 1.65 7.51 7.65
C ALA A 25 1.62 7.24 6.14
N ASN A 26 2.69 6.66 5.58
CA ASN A 26 2.88 6.51 4.14
C ASN A 26 2.85 5.05 3.63
N VAL A 27 2.70 4.06 4.49
CA VAL A 27 2.66 2.62 4.09
C VAL A 27 1.29 2.15 3.56
N GLY A 28 0.37 3.07 3.29
CA GLY A 28 -0.99 2.75 2.86
C GLY A 28 -1.09 2.35 1.38
N THR A 29 -2.19 1.66 1.02
CA THR A 29 -2.47 1.19 -0.35
C THR A 29 -2.42 2.30 -1.41
N VAL A 30 -2.81 3.53 -1.04
CA VAL A 30 -2.79 4.68 -1.95
C VAL A 30 -1.37 5.01 -2.42
N ASN A 31 -0.37 4.89 -1.55
CA ASN A 31 1.02 5.11 -1.95
C ASN A 31 1.58 3.91 -2.71
N VAL A 32 1.20 2.68 -2.34
CA VAL A 32 1.55 1.47 -3.10
C VAL A 32 1.04 1.55 -4.55
N ALA A 33 -0.12 2.15 -4.81
CA ALA A 33 -0.59 2.38 -6.18
C ALA A 33 0.32 3.33 -6.97
N LYS A 34 0.90 4.36 -6.34
CA LYS A 34 1.89 5.24 -6.99
C LYS A 34 3.20 4.50 -7.26
N ASP A 35 3.63 3.69 -6.31
CA ASP A 35 4.83 2.84 -6.47
C ASP A 35 4.65 1.86 -7.63
N LEU A 36 3.45 1.31 -7.79
CA LEU A 36 3.11 0.43 -8.90
C LEU A 36 3.21 1.12 -10.26
N ASP A 37 2.88 2.42 -10.36
CA ASP A 37 3.09 3.19 -11.59
C ASP A 37 4.58 3.46 -11.86
N ALA A 38 5.34 3.77 -10.81
CA ALA A 38 6.79 3.92 -10.91
C ALA A 38 7.45 2.61 -11.37
N ILE A 39 6.99 1.46 -10.87
CA ILE A 39 7.44 0.13 -11.31
C ILE A 39 7.09 -0.09 -12.79
N ARG A 40 5.85 0.17 -13.20
CA ARG A 40 5.43 0.08 -14.61
C ARG A 40 6.35 0.90 -15.51
N ALA A 41 6.60 2.16 -15.16
CA ALA A 41 7.45 3.05 -15.92
C ALA A 41 8.92 2.56 -15.96
N ALA A 42 9.45 2.06 -14.84
CA ALA A 42 10.80 1.52 -14.76
C ALA A 42 10.98 0.23 -15.58
N LEU A 43 9.91 -0.54 -15.77
CA LEU A 43 9.89 -1.73 -16.64
C LEU A 43 9.73 -1.36 -18.13
N GLY A 44 9.42 -0.11 -18.46
CA GLY A 44 9.23 0.37 -19.83
C GLY A 44 7.87 0.04 -20.43
N ASP A 45 6.90 -0.41 -19.63
CA ASP A 45 5.57 -0.75 -20.10
C ASP A 45 4.71 0.52 -20.21
N ASP A 46 4.09 0.77 -21.37
CA ASP A 46 3.16 1.88 -21.54
C ASP A 46 1.90 1.72 -20.66
N LYS A 47 1.49 0.47 -20.41
CA LYS A 47 0.34 0.10 -19.59
C LYS A 47 0.62 -1.13 -18.75
N LEU A 48 0.15 -1.13 -17.52
CA LEU A 48 0.28 -2.21 -16.56
C LEU A 48 -0.67 -3.37 -16.89
N THR A 49 -0.11 -4.57 -16.94
CA THR A 49 -0.86 -5.83 -16.79
C THR A 49 -0.67 -6.35 -15.38
N TYR A 50 -1.74 -6.45 -14.59
CA TYR A 50 -1.64 -6.75 -13.16
C TYR A 50 -2.51 -7.94 -12.73
N LEU A 51 -1.94 -8.82 -11.91
CA LEU A 51 -2.66 -9.93 -11.28
C LEU A 51 -2.71 -9.74 -9.77
N GLY A 52 -3.90 -9.44 -9.24
CA GLY A 52 -4.11 -9.19 -7.82
C GLY A 52 -5.02 -10.22 -7.17
N TYR A 53 -4.53 -10.89 -6.12
CA TYR A 53 -5.32 -11.79 -5.28
C TYR A 53 -5.48 -11.23 -3.86
N SER A 54 -6.64 -11.47 -3.25
CA SER A 54 -6.92 -11.05 -1.86
C SER A 54 -6.68 -9.54 -1.69
N TYR A 55 -5.78 -9.12 -0.79
CA TYR A 55 -5.41 -7.71 -0.64
C TYR A 55 -4.88 -7.06 -1.93
N GLY A 56 -4.27 -7.85 -2.82
CA GLY A 56 -3.86 -7.40 -4.15
C GLY A 56 -5.00 -6.87 -5.00
N THR A 57 -6.24 -7.34 -4.79
CA THR A 57 -7.43 -6.78 -5.45
C THR A 57 -7.66 -5.31 -5.05
N ARG A 58 -7.38 -4.93 -3.80
CA ARG A 58 -7.47 -3.54 -3.33
C ARG A 58 -6.36 -2.66 -3.92
N ILE A 59 -5.17 -3.21 -4.11
CA ILE A 59 -4.07 -2.50 -4.80
C ILE A 59 -4.47 -2.25 -6.25
N GLY A 60 -4.98 -3.29 -6.94
CA GLY A 60 -5.42 -3.18 -8.33
C GLY A 60 -6.53 -2.15 -8.52
N SER A 61 -7.54 -2.12 -7.65
CA SER A 61 -8.62 -1.12 -7.74
C SER A 61 -8.09 0.30 -7.50
N ALA A 62 -7.26 0.50 -6.47
CA ALA A 62 -6.67 1.80 -6.19
C ALA A 62 -5.76 2.30 -7.34
N TYR A 63 -5.02 1.40 -7.98
CA TYR A 63 -4.23 1.72 -9.17
C TYR A 63 -5.11 2.12 -10.35
N ALA A 64 -6.15 1.34 -10.64
CA ALA A 64 -7.07 1.62 -11.74
C ALA A 64 -7.82 2.95 -11.58
N GLU A 65 -8.19 3.31 -10.34
CA GLU A 65 -8.79 4.61 -10.03
C GLU A 65 -7.81 5.78 -10.21
N ALA A 66 -6.56 5.62 -9.77
CA ALA A 66 -5.55 6.68 -9.81
C ALA A 66 -4.89 6.85 -11.19
N TYR A 67 -4.73 5.76 -11.96
CA TYR A 67 -4.00 5.71 -13.24
C TYR A 67 -4.79 4.99 -14.35
N PRO A 68 -6.02 5.44 -14.68
CA PRO A 68 -6.89 4.72 -15.62
C PRO A 68 -6.29 4.58 -17.03
N SER A 69 -5.48 5.54 -17.48
CA SER A 69 -4.77 5.46 -18.77
C SER A 69 -3.59 4.50 -18.77
N GLY A 70 -3.05 4.19 -17.59
CA GLY A 70 -1.95 3.26 -17.38
C GLY A 70 -2.40 1.80 -17.21
N CYS A 71 -3.70 1.51 -17.25
CA CYS A 71 -4.21 0.14 -17.14
C CYS A 71 -4.37 -0.53 -18.52
N ALA A 72 -3.78 -1.72 -18.67
CA ALA A 72 -4.07 -2.61 -19.78
C ALA A 72 -5.16 -3.62 -19.39
N ARG A 73 -4.88 -4.48 -18.41
CA ARG A 73 -5.76 -5.52 -17.89
C ARG A 73 -5.33 -6.06 -16.53
#